data_AF-A0A0S8E4L3-F1
#
_entry.id   AF-A0A0S8E4L3-F1
#
_cell.length_a   1.000
_cell.length_b   1.000
_cell.length_c   1.000
_cell.angle_alpha   90.00
_cell.angle_beta   90.00
_cell.angle_gamma   90.00
#
_symmetry.space_group_name_H-M   'P 1'
#
loop_
_entity.id
_entity.type
_entity.pdbx_description
1 polymer ?
#
loop_
_entity_poly.entity_id
_entity_poly.type
_entity_poly.pdbx_seq_one_letter_code
_entity_poly.pdbx_strand_id
1 'polypeptide(L)'
;MNPEHKKYILENINKKSIKEISQELDLKERKIRKFLQKQDKKKKQIESKKEPARPIKKGTILLSIALIIILGFVAYGNSLNGELLWDDHYLVKKNLFIKNPAYLPNIFTENIGAGGKGRFSFYRPLQILTYMVDYSLWELNAMGYHLTNTLLHILVAIGIYWLINVLCSDNLLSLFTALLFVVHPVHTEAVTYISGRADSLVAILMLLCIIFYIKNINKGNLALYAVMVLSYILALLSRENSLILPVLILLYHYAFKMRIKPKLFLPLLGLACLYIVLRVGVFRFMLPHEGCPYTTLQRIPGFFVAITNYSRLLLLPFDLHMEYGLKYFTLSNPKALLGAAILA
;
A
#
# COMPACT_ATOMS: atom_id res chain seq x y z
N MET A 1 -27.59 -35.72 -23.84
CA MET A 1 -27.81 -34.53 -23.02
C MET A 1 -27.85 -33.36 -23.97
N ASN A 2 -29.03 -32.77 -24.15
CA ASN A 2 -29.25 -31.66 -25.07
C ASN A 2 -28.52 -30.38 -24.57
N PRO A 3 -28.42 -29.33 -25.41
CA PRO A 3 -27.76 -28.08 -25.03
C PRO A 3 -28.41 -27.40 -23.80
N GLU A 4 -29.73 -27.46 -23.68
CA GLU A 4 -30.47 -26.85 -22.57
C GLU A 4 -30.15 -27.50 -21.23
N HIS A 5 -30.09 -28.82 -21.15
CA HIS A 5 -29.71 -29.54 -19.92
C HIS A 5 -28.27 -29.18 -19.51
N LYS A 6 -27.35 -29.03 -20.48
CA LYS A 6 -25.97 -28.60 -20.19
C LYS A 6 -25.91 -27.21 -19.59
N LYS A 7 -26.69 -26.27 -20.13
CA LYS A 7 -26.79 -24.88 -19.64
C LYS A 7 -27.38 -24.84 -18.24
N TYR A 8 -28.51 -25.53 -18.03
CA TYR A 8 -29.18 -25.61 -16.74
C TYR A 8 -28.29 -26.20 -15.64
N ILE A 9 -27.56 -27.29 -15.95
CA ILE A 9 -26.62 -27.91 -14.99
C ILE A 9 -25.54 -26.90 -14.57
N LEU A 10 -24.94 -26.16 -15.51
CA LEU A 10 -23.87 -25.20 -15.19
C LEU A 10 -24.37 -24.00 -14.37
N GLU A 11 -25.60 -23.55 -14.60
CA GLU A 11 -26.22 -22.42 -13.87
C GLU A 11 -26.65 -22.80 -12.45
N ASN A 12 -27.01 -24.06 -12.22
CA ASN A 12 -27.61 -24.52 -10.96
C ASN A 12 -26.69 -25.39 -10.09
N ILE A 13 -25.54 -25.86 -10.57
CA ILE A 13 -24.65 -26.75 -9.80
C ILE A 13 -24.10 -26.13 -8.50
N ASN A 14 -24.05 -24.79 -8.43
CA ASN A 14 -23.62 -24.06 -7.22
C ASN A 14 -24.78 -23.73 -6.27
N LYS A 15 -26.03 -24.02 -6.67
CA LYS A 15 -27.26 -23.68 -5.95
C LYS A 15 -28.06 -24.91 -5.50
N LYS A 16 -27.96 -26.01 -6.24
CA LYS A 16 -28.74 -27.24 -6.05
C LYS A 16 -27.83 -28.46 -5.98
N SER A 17 -28.24 -29.48 -5.23
CA SER A 17 -27.53 -30.75 -5.19
C SER A 17 -27.62 -31.50 -6.53
N ILE A 18 -26.65 -32.37 -6.83
CA ILE A 18 -26.69 -33.20 -8.07
C ILE A 18 -27.97 -34.04 -8.12
N LYS A 19 -28.51 -34.43 -6.96
CA LYS A 19 -29.74 -35.22 -6.83
C LYS A 19 -30.98 -34.39 -7.22
N GLU A 20 -31.07 -33.13 -6.78
CA GLU A 20 -32.13 -32.20 -7.18
C GLU A 20 -32.11 -31.93 -8.69
N ILE A 21 -30.92 -31.64 -9.24
CA ILE A 21 -30.76 -31.38 -10.69
C ILE A 21 -31.09 -32.64 -11.51
N SER A 22 -30.78 -33.82 -10.96
CA SER A 22 -31.11 -35.12 -11.55
C SER A 22 -32.62 -35.35 -11.64
N GLN A 23 -33.37 -34.97 -10.60
CA GLN A 23 -34.83 -35.07 -10.56
C GLN A 23 -35.51 -34.05 -11.48
N GLU A 24 -35.05 -32.80 -11.51
CA GLU A 24 -35.66 -31.73 -12.32
C GLU A 24 -35.46 -31.91 -13.83
N LEU A 25 -34.32 -32.46 -14.24
CA LEU A 25 -34.00 -32.69 -15.65
C LEU A 25 -34.35 -34.10 -16.14
N ASP A 26 -34.92 -34.95 -15.29
CA ASP A 26 -35.13 -36.39 -15.53
C ASP A 26 -33.87 -37.07 -16.11
N LEU A 27 -32.72 -36.83 -15.48
CA LEU A 27 -31.42 -37.33 -15.91
C LEU A 27 -30.77 -38.15 -14.80
N LYS A 28 -30.26 -39.35 -15.10
CA LYS A 28 -29.45 -40.14 -14.15
C LYS A 28 -28.25 -39.32 -13.65
N GLU A 29 -28.02 -39.27 -12.33
CA GLU A 29 -26.88 -38.56 -11.70
C GLU A 29 -25.53 -38.90 -12.36
N ARG A 30 -25.33 -40.15 -12.77
CA ARG A 30 -24.10 -40.61 -13.44
C ARG A 30 -23.80 -39.83 -14.72
N LYS A 31 -24.83 -39.40 -15.48
CA LYS A 31 -24.64 -38.58 -16.69
C LYS A 31 -24.21 -37.15 -16.33
N ILE A 32 -24.80 -36.57 -15.28
CA ILE A 32 -24.44 -35.23 -14.79
C ILE A 32 -23.00 -35.22 -14.27
N ARG A 33 -22.62 -36.20 -13.45
CA ARG A 33 -21.24 -36.35 -12.94
C ARG A 33 -20.22 -36.50 -14.07
N LYS A 34 -20.50 -37.33 -15.08
CA LYS A 34 -19.63 -37.47 -16.27
C LYS A 34 -19.50 -36.17 -17.06
N PHE A 35 -20.56 -35.39 -17.17
CA PHE A 35 -20.51 -34.09 -17.85
C PHE A 35 -19.65 -33.08 -17.09
N LEU A 36 -19.84 -32.96 -15.78
CA LEU A 36 -19.03 -32.06 -14.93
C LEU A 36 -17.55 -32.45 -14.96
N GLN A 37 -17.24 -33.75 -14.85
CA GLN A 37 -15.86 -34.24 -14.99
C GLN A 37 -15.23 -33.89 -16.35
N LYS A 38 -16.01 -33.92 -17.43
CA LYS A 38 -15.54 -33.55 -18.78
C LYS A 38 -15.29 -32.04 -18.88
N GLN A 39 -16.11 -31.21 -18.25
CA GLN A 39 -15.89 -29.76 -18.17
C GLN A 39 -14.67 -29.40 -17.33
N ASP A 40 -14.49 -30.05 -16.18
CA ASP A 40 -13.29 -29.87 -15.34
C ASP A 40 -12.02 -30.29 -16.07
N LYS A 41 -12.04 -31.43 -16.79
CA LYS A 41 -10.91 -31.83 -17.63
C LYS A 41 -10.62 -30.80 -18.72
N LYS A 42 -11.66 -30.28 -19.40
CA LYS A 42 -11.50 -29.27 -20.45
C LYS A 42 -10.97 -27.94 -19.89
N LYS A 43 -11.44 -27.53 -18.71
CA LYS A 43 -10.95 -26.34 -18.00
C LYS A 43 -9.48 -26.50 -17.60
N LYS A 44 -9.10 -27.65 -17.00
CA LYS A 44 -7.70 -27.98 -16.69
C LYS A 44 -6.81 -28.02 -17.94
N GLN A 45 -7.34 -28.48 -19.07
CA GLN A 45 -6.61 -28.54 -20.34
C GLN A 45 -6.44 -27.16 -21.01
N ILE A 46 -7.38 -26.24 -20.79
CA ILE A 46 -7.25 -24.83 -21.20
C ILE A 46 -6.27 -24.10 -20.28
N GLU A 47 -6.33 -24.35 -18.96
CA GLU A 47 -5.38 -23.82 -17.99
C GLU A 47 -3.96 -24.35 -18.20
N SER A 48 -3.79 -25.62 -18.62
CA SER A 48 -2.48 -26.20 -18.96
C SER A 48 -1.92 -25.75 -20.31
N LYS A 49 -2.75 -25.16 -21.19
CA LYS A 49 -2.32 -24.58 -22.47
C LYS A 49 -1.80 -23.15 -22.35
N LYS A 50 -2.03 -22.47 -21.22
CA LYS A 50 -1.21 -21.30 -20.87
C LYS A 50 0.16 -21.86 -20.53
N GLU A 51 1.15 -21.64 -21.41
CA GLU A 51 2.53 -21.97 -21.08
C GLU A 51 2.84 -21.37 -19.70
N PRO A 52 3.37 -22.17 -18.76
CA PRO A 52 3.87 -21.59 -17.51
C PRO A 52 4.93 -20.56 -17.90
N ALA A 53 4.76 -19.32 -17.46
CA ALA A 53 5.72 -18.26 -17.70
C ALA A 53 7.11 -18.78 -17.34
N ARG A 54 8.03 -18.78 -18.33
CA ARG A 54 9.38 -19.31 -18.13
C ARG A 54 10.00 -18.59 -16.92
N PRO A 55 10.67 -19.31 -16.00
CA PRO A 55 11.29 -18.68 -14.86
C PRO A 55 12.29 -17.63 -15.35
N ILE A 56 12.13 -16.40 -14.86
CA ILE A 56 12.96 -15.27 -15.25
C ILE A 56 14.41 -15.58 -14.86
N LYS A 57 15.34 -15.40 -15.81
CA LYS A 57 16.76 -15.62 -15.55
C LYS A 57 17.24 -14.67 -14.45
N LYS A 58 18.03 -15.19 -13.49
CA LYS A 58 18.58 -14.39 -12.37
C LYS A 58 19.31 -13.13 -12.85
N GLY A 59 20.06 -13.21 -13.95
CA GLY A 59 20.76 -12.06 -14.54
C GLY A 59 19.83 -10.93 -14.96
N THR A 60 18.64 -11.26 -15.48
CA THR A 60 17.63 -10.26 -15.86
C THR A 60 17.06 -9.55 -14.63
N ILE A 61 16.83 -10.27 -13.53
CA ILE A 61 16.36 -9.67 -12.27
C ILE A 61 17.40 -8.71 -11.70
N LEU A 62 18.67 -9.12 -11.68
CA LEU A 62 19.77 -8.29 -11.18
C LEU A 62 19.92 -7.02 -12.02
N LEU A 63 19.82 -7.13 -13.34
CA LEU A 63 19.84 -5.97 -14.24
C LEU A 63 18.66 -5.03 -13.99
N SER A 64 17.44 -5.56 -13.85
CA SER A 64 16.25 -4.76 -13.50
C SER A 64 16.46 -3.98 -12.20
N ILE A 65 16.96 -4.63 -11.15
CA ILE A 65 17.22 -4.00 -9.86
C ILE A 65 18.30 -2.93 -9.98
N ALA A 66 19.39 -3.22 -10.70
CA ALA A 66 20.47 -2.26 -10.92
C ALA A 66 19.96 -0.99 -11.65
N LEU A 67 19.12 -1.15 -12.68
CA LEU A 67 18.51 -0.03 -13.39
C LEU A 67 17.61 0.82 -12.49
N ILE A 68 16.78 0.19 -11.64
CA ILE A 68 15.93 0.91 -10.69
C ILE A 68 16.78 1.73 -9.71
N ILE A 69 17.87 1.16 -9.18
CA ILE A 69 18.79 1.85 -8.27
C ILE A 69 19.44 3.04 -8.96
N ILE A 70 20.02 2.83 -10.15
CA ILE A 70 20.70 3.87 -10.91
C ILE A 70 19.74 5.03 -11.21
N LEU A 71 18.56 4.75 -11.77
CA LEU A 71 17.62 5.82 -12.09
C LEU A 71 17.05 6.51 -10.86
N GLY A 72 16.87 5.81 -9.73
CA GLY A 72 16.47 6.43 -8.48
C GLY A 72 17.49 7.46 -7.98
N PHE A 73 18.78 7.13 -8.02
CA PHE A 73 19.84 8.07 -7.67
C PHE A 73 20.03 9.18 -8.71
N VAL A 74 19.82 8.91 -9.99
CA VAL A 74 19.86 9.97 -11.02
C VAL A 74 18.72 10.97 -10.79
N ALA A 75 17.52 10.50 -10.45
CA ALA A 75 16.35 11.35 -10.25
C ALA A 75 16.41 12.20 -8.98
N TYR A 76 16.94 11.66 -7.87
CA TYR A 76 16.91 12.33 -6.56
C TYR A 76 18.28 12.58 -5.93
N GLY A 77 19.38 12.25 -6.60
CA GLY A 77 20.73 12.44 -6.07
C GLY A 77 21.05 13.90 -5.75
N ASN A 78 20.40 14.85 -6.43
CA ASN A 78 20.49 16.26 -6.12
C ASN A 78 19.95 16.61 -4.72
N SER A 79 19.03 15.82 -4.16
CA SER A 79 18.47 16.06 -2.83
C SER A 79 19.47 15.80 -1.70
N LEU A 80 20.57 15.09 -1.97
CA LEU A 80 21.61 14.82 -0.96
C LEU A 80 22.29 16.11 -0.46
N ASN A 81 22.23 17.19 -1.23
CA ASN A 81 22.74 18.52 -0.86
C ASN A 81 21.67 19.40 -0.21
N GLY A 82 20.50 18.84 0.14
CA GLY A 82 19.41 19.55 0.80
C GLY A 82 19.69 19.85 2.28
N GLU A 83 18.90 20.77 2.83
CA GLU A 83 18.95 21.16 4.24
C GLU A 83 17.72 20.65 5.00
N LEU A 84 17.78 20.70 6.33
CA LEU A 84 16.62 20.45 7.21
C LEU A 84 15.61 21.60 7.07
N LEU A 85 14.40 21.32 6.60
CA LEU A 85 13.36 22.33 6.35
C LEU A 85 12.13 22.08 7.22
N TRP A 86 11.36 23.14 7.51
CA TRP A 86 10.04 23.05 8.15
C TRP A 86 9.95 22.10 9.36
N ASP A 87 9.19 21.01 9.26
CA ASP A 87 8.97 20.06 10.36
C ASP A 87 10.26 19.36 10.79
N ASP A 88 11.27 19.26 9.91
CA ASP A 88 12.57 18.66 10.22
C ASP A 88 13.25 19.40 11.38
N HIS A 89 12.94 20.69 11.59
CA HIS A 89 13.41 21.44 12.75
C HIS A 89 12.92 20.85 14.07
N TYR A 90 11.68 20.38 14.11
CA TYR A 90 11.07 19.79 15.30
C TYR A 90 11.29 18.29 15.38
N LEU A 91 11.25 17.59 14.24
CA LEU A 91 11.35 16.14 14.20
C LEU A 91 12.80 15.64 14.27
N VAL A 92 13.76 16.43 13.80
CA VAL A 92 15.19 16.11 13.79
C VAL A 92 15.99 17.07 14.65
N LYS A 93 16.11 18.35 14.25
CA LYS A 93 17.08 19.29 14.84
C LYS A 93 16.89 19.49 16.35
N LYS A 94 15.65 19.70 16.79
CA LYS A 94 15.29 19.95 18.20
C LYS A 94 14.87 18.69 18.97
N ASN A 95 14.65 17.58 18.30
CA ASN A 95 14.03 16.41 18.91
C ASN A 95 15.01 15.71 19.86
N LEU A 96 14.76 15.76 21.18
CA LEU A 96 15.61 15.07 22.15
C LEU A 96 15.49 13.55 22.07
N PHE A 97 14.36 13.03 21.60
CA PHE A 97 14.12 11.59 21.58
C PHE A 97 15.07 10.85 20.65
N ILE A 98 15.50 11.48 19.56
CA ILE A 98 16.42 10.84 18.60
C ILE A 98 17.88 10.93 19.04
N LYS A 99 18.22 11.83 19.97
CA LYS A 99 19.61 12.12 20.37
C LYS A 99 20.10 11.26 21.52
N ASN A 100 19.20 10.68 22.29
CA ASN A 100 19.55 9.86 23.44
C ASN A 100 18.64 8.61 23.50
N PRO A 101 19.21 7.39 23.41
CA PRO A 101 18.48 6.14 23.51
C PRO A 101 17.65 5.97 24.80
N ALA A 102 17.96 6.72 25.86
CA ALA A 102 17.16 6.73 27.09
C ALA A 102 15.69 7.14 26.87
N TYR A 103 15.39 7.88 25.79
CA TYR A 103 14.04 8.27 25.40
C TYR A 103 13.31 7.24 24.52
N LEU A 104 13.88 6.05 24.33
CA LEU A 104 13.23 4.98 23.56
C LEU A 104 11.81 4.66 24.06
N PRO A 105 11.51 4.62 25.38
CA PRO A 105 10.14 4.45 25.86
C PRO A 105 9.20 5.58 25.41
N ASN A 106 9.67 6.83 25.43
CA ASN A 106 8.88 8.00 25.05
C ASN A 106 8.46 7.97 23.58
N ILE A 107 9.29 7.39 22.70
CA ILE A 107 8.94 7.21 21.28
C ILE A 107 7.63 6.43 21.11
N PHE A 108 7.36 5.45 21.96
CA PHE A 108 6.16 4.59 21.89
C PHE A 108 4.99 5.09 22.73
N THR A 109 5.15 6.14 23.53
CA THR A 109 4.09 6.67 24.39
C THR A 109 3.64 8.08 24.02
N GLU A 110 4.47 8.83 23.28
CA GLU A 110 4.21 10.24 22.95
C GLU A 110 3.98 10.46 21.44
N ASN A 111 3.55 11.68 21.09
CA ASN A 111 3.39 12.07 19.69
C ASN A 111 4.75 12.34 19.03
N ILE A 112 4.77 12.33 17.70
CA ILE A 112 6.00 12.40 16.89
C ILE A 112 6.89 13.61 17.19
N GLY A 113 6.31 14.75 17.57
CA GLY A 113 7.07 15.98 17.79
C GLY A 113 7.30 16.35 19.25
N ALA A 114 6.89 15.50 20.20
CA ALA A 114 6.95 15.82 21.62
C ALA A 114 8.38 16.12 22.09
N GLY A 115 9.34 15.29 21.69
CA GLY A 115 10.76 15.51 22.01
C GLY A 115 11.36 16.78 21.39
N GLY A 116 10.74 17.36 20.36
CA GLY A 116 11.14 18.63 19.73
C GLY A 116 10.27 19.83 20.13
N LYS A 117 9.30 19.64 21.03
CA LYS A 117 8.27 20.63 21.39
C LYS A 117 7.45 21.12 20.18
N GLY A 118 7.29 20.25 19.16
CA GLY A 118 6.42 20.52 18.02
C GLY A 118 4.96 20.21 18.36
N ARG A 119 4.02 20.98 17.80
CA ARG A 119 2.58 20.73 17.98
C ARG A 119 2.07 19.75 16.93
N PHE A 120 2.27 18.46 17.19
CA PHE A 120 1.80 17.38 16.33
C PHE A 120 0.82 16.46 17.08
N SER A 121 -0.08 15.82 16.34
CA SER A 121 -1.04 14.83 16.88
C SER A 121 -0.91 13.48 16.17
N PHE A 122 0.30 13.15 15.74
CA PHE A 122 0.59 11.92 15.00
C PHE A 122 1.34 10.92 15.89
N TYR A 123 0.87 9.68 15.90
CA TYR A 123 1.56 8.55 16.51
C TYR A 123 2.33 7.79 15.45
N ARG A 124 3.64 8.06 15.36
CA ARG A 124 4.53 7.51 14.33
C ARG A 124 5.88 7.08 14.93
N PRO A 125 5.88 6.17 15.92
CA PRO A 125 7.10 5.74 16.60
C PRO A 125 8.16 5.21 15.64
N LEU A 126 7.76 4.46 14.60
CA LEU A 126 8.72 3.89 13.65
C LEU A 126 9.47 4.97 12.87
N GLN A 127 8.79 6.07 12.51
CA GLN A 127 9.44 7.20 11.86
C GLN A 127 10.54 7.80 12.76
N ILE A 128 10.24 8.05 14.05
CA ILE A 128 11.23 8.59 15.00
C ILE A 128 12.40 7.61 15.20
N LEU A 129 12.13 6.30 15.26
CA LEU A 129 13.21 5.30 15.35
C LEU A 129 14.16 5.38 14.17
N THR A 130 13.66 5.57 12.95
CA THR A 130 14.56 5.75 11.78
C THR A 130 15.39 7.03 11.90
N TYR A 131 14.86 8.10 12.51
CA TYR A 131 15.64 9.31 12.78
C TYR A 131 16.66 9.13 13.89
N MET A 132 16.38 8.31 14.92
CA MET A 132 17.35 7.95 15.95
C MET A 132 18.52 7.16 15.35
N VAL A 133 18.24 6.23 14.43
CA VAL A 133 19.28 5.49 13.70
C VAL A 133 20.09 6.43 12.81
N ASP A 134 19.45 7.33 12.07
CA ASP A 134 20.21 8.29 11.26
C ASP A 134 21.02 9.25 12.13
N TYR A 135 20.49 9.70 13.27
CA TYR A 135 21.22 10.58 14.18
C TYR A 135 22.46 9.91 14.76
N SER A 136 22.41 8.62 15.08
CA SER A 136 23.59 7.90 15.59
C SER A 136 24.69 7.68 14.54
N LEU A 137 24.34 7.78 13.26
CA LEU A 137 25.28 7.60 12.14
C LEU A 137 25.77 8.94 11.56
N TRP A 138 24.91 9.95 11.52
CA TRP A 138 25.10 11.18 10.76
C TRP A 138 24.90 12.46 11.60
N GLU A 139 24.49 12.33 12.86
CA GLU A 139 24.10 13.43 13.73
C GLU A 139 23.11 14.40 13.06
N LEU A 140 23.47 15.67 12.87
CA LEU A 140 22.63 16.67 12.20
C LEU A 140 22.98 16.87 10.73
N ASN A 141 23.83 16.03 10.14
CA ASN A 141 24.16 16.10 8.72
C ASN A 141 22.98 15.63 7.86
N ALA A 142 22.29 16.59 7.23
CA ALA A 142 21.09 16.36 6.42
C ALA A 142 21.29 15.35 5.27
N MET A 143 22.52 15.26 4.74
CA MET A 143 22.85 14.35 3.64
C MET A 143 22.48 12.90 3.97
N GLY A 144 22.78 12.43 5.20
CA GLY A 144 22.46 11.07 5.63
C GLY A 144 20.95 10.79 5.67
N TYR A 145 20.17 11.79 6.10
CA TYR A 145 18.70 11.68 6.14
C TYR A 145 18.08 11.64 4.73
N HIS A 146 18.59 12.45 3.79
CA HIS A 146 18.19 12.41 2.39
C HIS A 146 18.60 11.11 1.70
N LEU A 147 19.78 10.57 2.04
CA LEU A 147 20.22 9.27 1.55
C LEU A 147 19.27 8.16 2.00
N THR A 148 18.91 8.13 3.29
CA THR A 148 17.93 7.17 3.82
C THR A 148 16.58 7.28 3.10
N ASN A 149 16.08 8.49 2.84
CA ASN A 149 14.82 8.67 2.08
C ASN A 149 14.93 8.15 0.64
N THR A 150 16.03 8.47 -0.05
CA THR A 150 16.27 8.04 -1.43
C THR A 150 16.34 6.52 -1.51
N LEU A 151 17.04 5.87 -0.57
CA LEU A 151 17.11 4.41 -0.47
C LEU A 151 15.74 3.80 -0.20
N LEU A 152 14.94 4.38 0.71
CA LEU A 152 13.57 3.91 0.97
C LEU A 152 12.70 3.99 -0.29
N HIS A 153 12.78 5.08 -1.06
CA HIS A 153 12.03 5.21 -2.31
C HIS A 153 12.45 4.18 -3.36
N ILE A 154 13.75 3.93 -3.51
CA ILE A 154 14.27 2.87 -4.38
C ILE A 154 13.76 1.50 -3.93
N LEU A 155 13.73 1.23 -2.61
CA LEU A 155 13.18 -0.01 -2.07
C LEU A 155 11.69 -0.15 -2.37
N VAL A 156 10.91 0.94 -2.31
CA VAL A 156 9.50 0.95 -2.74
C VAL A 156 9.38 0.57 -4.21
N ALA A 157 10.19 1.17 -5.10
CA ALA A 157 10.20 0.83 -6.52
C ALA A 157 10.55 -0.64 -6.78
N ILE A 158 11.54 -1.19 -6.05
CA ILE A 158 11.87 -2.62 -6.09
C ILE A 158 10.69 -3.46 -5.57
N GLY A 159 10.02 -3.02 -4.51
CA GLY A 159 8.80 -3.65 -4.00
C GLY A 159 7.69 -3.70 -5.04
N ILE A 160 7.48 -2.62 -5.80
CA ILE A 160 6.52 -2.56 -6.91
C ILE A 160 6.91 -3.54 -8.01
N TYR A 161 8.19 -3.56 -8.41
CA TYR A 161 8.70 -4.54 -9.38
C TYR A 161 8.33 -5.98 -8.98
N TRP A 162 8.57 -6.34 -7.71
CA TRP A 162 8.24 -7.67 -7.18
C TRP A 162 6.73 -7.91 -7.08
N LEU A 163 5.94 -6.92 -6.67
CA LEU A 163 4.48 -7.05 -6.61
C LEU A 163 3.90 -7.33 -7.99
N ILE A 164 4.25 -6.52 -8.99
CA ILE A 164 3.81 -6.72 -10.37
C ILE A 164 4.28 -8.08 -10.90
N ASN A 165 5.47 -8.53 -10.48
CA ASN A 165 5.97 -9.84 -10.90
C ASN A 165 5.14 -10.98 -10.31
N VAL A 166 4.75 -10.85 -9.04
CA VAL A 166 3.88 -11.81 -8.36
C VAL A 166 2.47 -11.83 -8.97
N LEU A 167 1.96 -10.68 -9.41
CA LEU A 167 0.60 -10.55 -9.98
C LEU A 167 0.52 -11.00 -11.44
N CYS A 168 1.49 -10.58 -12.26
CA CYS A 168 1.43 -10.69 -13.71
C CYS A 168 2.41 -11.71 -14.30
N SER A 169 3.45 -12.12 -13.53
CA SER A 169 4.54 -12.97 -14.02
C SER A 169 5.25 -12.40 -15.26
N ASP A 170 5.27 -11.08 -15.41
CA ASP A 170 5.86 -10.37 -16.54
C ASP A 170 6.98 -9.44 -16.06
N ASN A 171 8.21 -9.76 -16.42
CA ASN A 171 9.39 -8.99 -16.03
C ASN A 171 9.43 -7.59 -16.64
N LEU A 172 9.03 -7.46 -17.91
CA LEU A 172 9.11 -6.19 -18.63
C LEU A 172 8.08 -5.22 -18.07
N LEU A 173 6.85 -5.69 -17.84
CA LEU A 173 5.81 -4.92 -17.18
C LEU A 173 6.22 -4.52 -15.76
N SER A 174 6.79 -5.45 -14.99
CA SER A 174 7.35 -5.15 -13.66
C SER A 174 8.42 -4.07 -13.70
N LEU A 175 9.37 -4.18 -14.62
CA LEU A 175 10.46 -3.21 -14.76
C LEU A 175 9.91 -1.85 -15.16
N PHE A 176 9.09 -1.79 -16.21
CA PHE A 176 8.52 -0.53 -16.69
C PHE A 176 7.71 0.18 -15.61
N THR A 177 6.89 -0.56 -14.85
CA THR A 177 6.09 0.01 -13.76
C THR A 177 6.97 0.57 -12.63
N ALA A 178 8.03 -0.15 -12.26
CA ALA A 178 8.96 0.28 -11.23
C ALA A 178 9.83 1.47 -11.67
N LEU A 179 10.27 1.51 -12.94
CA LEU A 179 11.01 2.63 -13.49
C LEU A 179 10.12 3.87 -13.59
N LEU A 180 8.88 3.73 -14.05
CA LEU A 180 7.91 4.82 -14.10
C LEU A 180 7.70 5.40 -12.70
N PHE A 181 7.47 4.54 -11.69
CA PHE A 181 7.33 4.96 -10.30
C PHE A 181 8.58 5.65 -9.76
N VAL A 182 9.77 5.08 -9.97
CA VAL A 182 10.98 5.60 -9.35
C VAL A 182 11.30 7.00 -9.85
N VAL A 183 11.09 7.31 -11.14
CA VAL A 183 11.40 8.63 -11.71
C VAL A 183 10.23 9.63 -11.67
N HIS A 184 9.03 9.22 -11.23
CA HIS A 184 7.85 10.06 -11.35
C HIS A 184 7.93 11.32 -10.45
N PRO A 185 7.82 12.55 -10.98
CA PRO A 185 8.02 13.77 -10.19
C PRO A 185 7.03 13.98 -9.04
N VAL A 186 5.86 13.34 -9.08
CA VAL A 186 4.87 13.37 -7.98
C VAL A 186 5.44 12.89 -6.65
N HIS A 187 6.50 12.07 -6.67
CA HIS A 187 7.13 11.55 -5.45
C HIS A 187 8.18 12.48 -4.86
N THR A 188 8.52 13.60 -5.53
CA THR A 188 9.57 14.53 -5.09
C THR A 188 9.41 14.90 -3.62
N GLU A 189 8.22 15.31 -3.19
CA GLU A 189 7.99 15.67 -1.79
C GLU A 189 8.26 14.51 -0.81
N ALA A 190 7.81 13.29 -1.14
CA ALA A 190 8.02 12.12 -0.29
C ALA A 190 9.52 11.71 -0.17
N VAL A 191 10.34 12.07 -1.17
CA VAL A 191 11.76 11.72 -1.22
C VAL A 191 12.64 12.84 -0.68
N THR A 192 12.48 14.05 -1.19
CA THR A 192 13.39 15.18 -0.92
C THR A 192 13.10 15.85 0.40
N TYR A 193 11.87 15.81 0.92
CA TYR A 193 11.56 16.31 2.25
C TYR A 193 11.85 15.23 3.30
N ILE A 194 12.71 15.51 4.29
CA ILE A 194 13.13 14.50 5.27
C ILE A 194 11.94 13.97 6.07
N SER A 195 11.00 14.84 6.46
CA SER A 195 9.74 14.46 7.10
C SER A 195 8.78 13.65 6.19
N GLY A 196 8.93 13.77 4.86
CA GLY A 196 8.23 12.96 3.85
C GLY A 196 8.53 11.46 3.94
N ARG A 197 9.60 11.07 4.65
CA ARG A 197 10.01 9.67 4.91
C ARG A 197 8.87 8.74 5.28
N ALA A 198 7.90 9.25 6.04
CA ALA A 198 6.77 8.46 6.51
C ALA A 198 5.97 7.83 5.36
N ASP A 199 5.89 8.48 4.19
CA ASP A 199 5.21 7.97 2.99
C ASP A 199 5.97 6.79 2.39
N SER A 200 7.28 6.92 2.19
CA SER A 200 8.11 5.85 1.64
C SER A 200 8.16 4.63 2.56
N LEU A 201 8.26 4.86 3.87
CA LEU A 201 8.30 3.81 4.88
C LEU A 201 6.97 3.03 4.94
N VAL A 202 5.84 3.72 4.95
CA VAL A 202 4.54 3.04 4.95
C VAL A 202 4.30 2.30 3.63
N ALA A 203 4.73 2.86 2.49
CA ALA A 203 4.59 2.24 1.18
C ALA A 203 5.33 0.90 1.09
N ILE A 204 6.61 0.84 1.46
CA ILE A 204 7.38 -0.42 1.39
C ILE A 204 6.80 -1.48 2.35
N LEU A 205 6.40 -1.08 3.56
CA LEU A 205 5.84 -2.02 4.54
C LEU A 205 4.46 -2.57 4.11
N MET A 206 3.62 -1.74 3.49
CA MET A 206 2.38 -2.19 2.87
C MET A 206 2.62 -3.11 1.68
N LEU A 207 3.58 -2.79 0.80
CA LEU A 207 3.95 -3.64 -0.33
C LEU A 207 4.44 -5.02 0.14
N LEU A 208 5.31 -5.05 1.15
CA LEU A 208 5.76 -6.31 1.76
C LEU A 208 4.57 -7.11 2.28
N CYS A 209 3.67 -6.48 3.05
CA CYS A 209 2.48 -7.15 3.56
C CYS A 209 1.65 -7.78 2.42
N ILE A 210 1.37 -7.02 1.34
CA ILE A 210 0.59 -7.51 0.19
C ILE A 210 1.32 -8.66 -0.53
N ILE A 211 2.62 -8.51 -0.81
CA ILE A 211 3.42 -9.54 -1.49
C ILE A 211 3.41 -10.85 -0.68
N PHE A 212 3.63 -10.76 0.63
CA PHE A 212 3.65 -11.94 1.50
C PHE A 212 2.24 -12.50 1.73
N TYR A 213 1.20 -11.68 1.77
CA TYR A 213 -0.19 -12.13 1.76
C TYR A 213 -0.47 -13.00 0.52
N ILE A 214 -0.15 -12.50 -0.67
CA ILE A 214 -0.38 -13.21 -1.95
C ILE A 214 0.42 -14.51 -1.98
N LYS A 215 1.71 -14.46 -1.62
CA LYS A 215 2.57 -15.65 -1.61
C LYS A 215 2.11 -16.71 -0.60
N ASN A 216 1.46 -16.30 0.49
CA ASN A 216 1.04 -17.21 1.54
C ASN A 216 -0.38 -17.79 1.35
N ILE A 217 -1.18 -17.23 0.44
CA ILE A 217 -2.61 -17.54 0.28
C ILE A 217 -2.91 -19.03 0.08
N ASN A 218 -2.00 -19.77 -0.56
CA ASN A 218 -2.11 -21.19 -0.85
C ASN A 218 -1.01 -22.04 -0.18
N LYS A 219 -0.07 -21.42 0.55
CA LYS A 219 1.08 -22.12 1.14
C LYS A 219 0.91 -22.41 2.63
N GLY A 220 0.22 -21.54 3.37
CA GLY A 220 0.09 -21.67 4.82
C GLY A 220 1.44 -21.68 5.56
N ASN A 221 2.46 -21.03 4.99
CA ASN A 221 3.80 -20.96 5.54
C ASN A 221 3.85 -19.93 6.68
N LEU A 222 4.30 -20.37 7.85
CA LEU A 222 4.35 -19.54 9.05
C LEU A 222 5.33 -18.36 8.93
N ALA A 223 6.47 -18.53 8.28
CA ALA A 223 7.43 -17.44 8.08
C ALA A 223 6.85 -16.34 7.17
N LEU A 224 6.18 -16.72 6.07
CA LEU A 224 5.50 -15.74 5.20
C LEU A 224 4.37 -15.02 5.95
N TYR A 225 3.63 -15.75 6.79
CA TYR A 225 2.60 -15.17 7.66
C TYR A 225 3.20 -14.18 8.66
N ALA A 226 4.30 -14.54 9.33
CA ALA A 226 4.97 -13.69 10.29
C ALA A 226 5.47 -12.39 9.65
N VAL A 227 6.11 -12.47 8.48
CA VAL A 227 6.57 -11.28 7.74
C VAL A 227 5.39 -10.42 7.30
N MET A 228 4.28 -11.02 6.84
CA MET A 228 3.06 -10.29 6.49
C MET A 228 2.51 -9.50 7.68
N VAL A 229 2.34 -10.15 8.83
CA VAL A 229 1.80 -9.52 10.05
C VAL A 229 2.75 -8.45 10.58
N LEU A 230 4.05 -8.76 10.69
CA LEU A 230 5.05 -7.83 11.20
C LEU A 230 5.16 -6.59 10.30
N SER A 231 5.16 -6.76 8.98
CA SER A 231 5.19 -5.64 8.05
C SER A 231 3.99 -4.72 8.24
N TYR A 232 2.80 -5.26 8.50
CA TYR A 232 1.63 -4.43 8.73
C TYR A 232 1.63 -3.71 10.08
N ILE A 233 2.09 -4.37 11.15
CA ILE A 233 2.30 -3.71 12.45
C ILE A 233 3.25 -2.52 12.28
N LEU A 234 4.39 -2.73 11.61
CA LEU A 234 5.34 -1.66 11.33
C LEU A 234 4.74 -0.55 10.46
N ALA A 235 3.90 -0.89 9.47
CA ALA A 235 3.21 0.09 8.64
C ALA A 235 2.29 1.00 9.47
N LEU A 236 1.51 0.41 10.39
CA LEU A 236 0.65 1.13 11.34
C LEU A 236 1.46 2.05 12.26
N LEU A 237 2.63 1.60 12.71
CA LEU A 237 3.56 2.39 13.53
C LEU A 237 4.34 3.46 12.74
N SER A 238 4.31 3.41 11.41
CA SER A 238 4.96 4.39 10.53
C SER A 238 4.03 5.56 10.20
N ARG A 239 2.84 5.27 9.68
CA ARG A 239 1.89 6.27 9.21
C ARG A 239 0.48 5.69 9.17
N GLU A 240 -0.48 6.49 9.60
CA GLU A 240 -1.88 6.10 9.69
C GLU A 240 -2.55 5.76 8.34
N ASN A 241 -1.96 6.24 7.23
CA ASN A 241 -2.44 5.92 5.88
C ASN A 241 -2.44 4.42 5.61
N SER A 242 -1.65 3.63 6.36
CA SER A 242 -1.66 2.16 6.29
C SER A 242 -3.00 1.52 6.63
N LEU A 243 -3.92 2.23 7.29
CA LEU A 243 -5.27 1.73 7.58
C LEU A 243 -6.07 1.37 6.32
N ILE A 244 -5.65 1.83 5.13
CA ILE A 244 -6.24 1.43 3.86
C ILE A 244 -5.90 -0.02 3.45
N LEU A 245 -4.88 -0.64 4.05
CA LEU A 245 -4.37 -1.93 3.61
C LEU A 245 -5.43 -3.05 3.57
N PRO A 246 -6.33 -3.24 4.57
CA PRO A 246 -7.38 -4.24 4.48
C PRO A 246 -8.30 -3.99 3.27
N VAL A 247 -8.57 -2.73 2.94
CA VAL A 247 -9.35 -2.37 1.74
C VAL A 247 -8.59 -2.77 0.47
N LEU A 248 -7.27 -2.53 0.39
CA LEU A 248 -6.45 -2.98 -0.74
C LEU A 248 -6.46 -4.51 -0.91
N ILE A 249 -6.45 -5.27 0.19
CA ILE A 249 -6.58 -6.74 0.15
C ILE A 249 -7.97 -7.16 -0.36
N LEU A 250 -9.04 -6.47 0.06
CA LEU A 250 -10.39 -6.71 -0.46
C LEU A 250 -10.47 -6.40 -1.96
N LEU A 251 -9.87 -5.30 -2.41
CA LEU A 251 -9.78 -4.93 -3.82
C LEU A 251 -9.00 -5.97 -4.64
N TYR A 252 -7.90 -6.49 -4.10
CA TYR A 252 -7.18 -7.62 -4.72
C TYR A 252 -8.10 -8.84 -4.89
N HIS A 253 -8.83 -9.23 -3.84
CA HIS A 253 -9.77 -10.34 -3.91
C HIS A 253 -10.90 -10.10 -4.93
N TYR A 254 -11.42 -8.88 -4.99
CA TYR A 254 -12.43 -8.47 -5.94
C TYR A 254 -11.91 -8.53 -7.39
N ALA A 255 -10.77 -7.88 -7.67
CA ALA A 255 -10.16 -7.79 -9.00
C ALA A 255 -9.82 -9.17 -9.58
N PHE A 256 -9.26 -10.06 -8.77
CA PHE A 256 -8.89 -11.42 -9.18
C PHE A 256 -10.04 -12.43 -9.01
N LYS A 257 -11.24 -12.00 -8.60
CA LYS A 257 -12.43 -12.84 -8.36
C LYS A 257 -12.13 -14.02 -7.43
N MET A 258 -11.32 -13.78 -6.40
CA MET A 258 -10.87 -14.78 -5.43
C MET A 258 -11.68 -14.68 -4.13
N ARG A 259 -12.00 -15.82 -3.52
CA ARG A 259 -12.60 -15.83 -2.17
C ARG A 259 -11.60 -15.39 -1.11
N ILE A 260 -12.05 -14.51 -0.22
CA ILE A 260 -11.25 -14.00 0.91
C ILE A 260 -10.85 -15.17 1.82
N LYS A 261 -9.60 -15.18 2.27
CA LYS A 261 -9.10 -16.14 3.25
C LYS A 261 -9.18 -15.52 4.66
N PRO A 262 -10.19 -15.85 5.48
CA PRO A 262 -10.41 -15.19 6.77
C PRO A 262 -9.22 -15.34 7.72
N LYS A 263 -8.52 -16.48 7.69
CA LYS A 263 -7.31 -16.72 8.51
C LYS A 263 -6.17 -15.73 8.24
N LEU A 264 -6.08 -15.18 7.03
CA LEU A 264 -5.07 -14.18 6.68
C LEU A 264 -5.62 -12.75 6.81
N PHE A 265 -6.91 -12.57 6.54
CA PHE A 265 -7.55 -11.26 6.50
C PHE A 265 -7.95 -10.73 7.89
N LEU A 266 -8.57 -11.56 8.74
CA LEU A 266 -9.05 -11.14 10.07
C LEU A 266 -7.93 -10.60 10.98
N PRO A 267 -6.71 -11.15 10.99
CA PRO A 267 -5.60 -10.56 11.76
C PRO A 267 -5.26 -9.14 11.28
N LEU A 268 -5.26 -8.88 9.97
CA LEU A 268 -5.01 -7.54 9.43
C LEU A 268 -6.14 -6.57 9.82
N LEU A 269 -7.40 -7.00 9.72
CA LEU A 269 -8.52 -6.18 10.16
C LEU A 269 -8.46 -5.90 11.68
N GLY A 270 -8.15 -6.92 12.48
CA GLY A 270 -7.99 -6.81 13.92
C GLY A 270 -6.88 -5.83 14.31
N LEU A 271 -5.74 -5.85 13.61
CA LEU A 271 -4.65 -4.90 13.81
C LEU A 271 -5.05 -3.46 13.44
N ALA A 272 -5.80 -3.28 12.35
CA ALA A 272 -6.32 -1.97 11.96
C ALA A 272 -7.25 -1.41 13.05
N CYS A 273 -8.20 -2.21 13.52
CA CYS A 273 -9.12 -1.85 14.60
C CYS A 273 -8.37 -1.55 15.91
N LEU A 274 -7.40 -2.40 16.27
CA LEU A 274 -6.59 -2.20 17.48
C LEU A 274 -5.81 -0.87 17.40
N TYR A 275 -5.19 -0.57 16.27
CA TYR A 275 -4.49 0.70 16.08
C TYR A 275 -5.42 1.91 16.23
N ILE A 276 -6.63 1.84 15.65
CA ILE A 276 -7.65 2.90 15.81
C ILE A 276 -8.03 3.06 17.29
N VAL A 277 -8.28 1.96 18.00
CA VAL A 277 -8.61 1.99 19.44
C VAL A 277 -7.48 2.58 20.27
N LEU A 278 -6.23 2.18 20.03
CA LEU A 278 -5.07 2.73 20.73
C LEU A 278 -4.92 4.23 20.46
N ARG A 279 -5.02 4.63 19.19
CA ARG A 279 -4.84 6.02 18.77
C ARG A 279 -5.92 6.94 19.32
N VAL A 280 -7.17 6.51 19.27
CA VAL A 280 -8.35 7.33 19.64
C VAL A 280 -8.61 7.24 21.14
N GLY A 281 -8.59 6.03 21.70
CA GLY A 281 -8.94 5.78 23.10
C GLY A 281 -7.77 6.06 24.04
N VAL A 282 -6.65 5.37 23.85
CA VAL A 282 -5.53 5.36 24.82
C VAL A 282 -4.72 6.65 24.72
N PHE A 283 -4.24 6.98 23.53
CA PHE A 283 -3.34 8.11 23.37
C PHE A 283 -4.05 9.44 23.19
N ARG A 284 -5.36 9.42 22.90
CA ARG A 284 -6.17 10.61 22.62
C ARG A 284 -5.50 11.57 21.64
N PHE A 285 -4.76 11.03 20.66
CA PHE A 285 -4.17 11.83 19.58
C PHE A 285 -5.24 12.37 18.61
N MET A 286 -6.52 12.23 18.95
CA MET A 286 -7.60 13.09 18.49
C MET A 286 -7.55 14.43 19.24
N LEU A 287 -6.59 15.28 18.92
CA LEU A 287 -6.86 16.70 19.08
C LEU A 287 -7.50 17.19 17.77
N PRO A 288 -8.72 17.77 17.82
CA PRO A 288 -9.10 18.75 16.83
C PRO A 288 -7.98 19.79 16.82
N HIS A 289 -7.52 20.17 15.62
CA HIS A 289 -6.56 21.24 15.45
C HIS A 289 -6.92 22.41 16.36
N GLU A 290 -6.09 22.69 17.37
CA GLU A 290 -5.99 24.06 17.85
C GLU A 290 -5.67 24.93 16.63
N GLY A 291 -6.65 25.67 16.12
CA GLY A 291 -6.49 26.57 14.97
C GLY A 291 -7.08 26.12 13.62
N CYS A 292 -7.82 25.00 13.50
CA CYS A 292 -8.62 24.77 12.28
C CYS A 292 -10.07 25.22 12.50
N PRO A 293 -10.52 26.31 11.86
CA PRO A 293 -11.84 26.87 12.10
C PRO A 293 -13.00 26.07 11.46
N TYR A 294 -12.75 24.84 10.97
CA TYR A 294 -13.68 24.11 10.11
C TYR A 294 -14.08 22.75 10.67
N THR A 295 -15.34 22.37 10.44
CA THR A 295 -15.90 21.07 10.84
C THR A 295 -15.51 19.95 9.87
N THR A 296 -15.64 18.70 10.30
CA THR A 296 -15.37 17.51 9.44
C THR A 296 -16.21 17.52 8.16
N LEU A 297 -17.47 17.95 8.23
CA LEU A 297 -18.36 18.02 7.06
C LEU A 297 -17.87 19.02 6.01
N GLN A 298 -17.32 20.15 6.46
CA GLN A 298 -16.78 21.18 5.57
C GLN A 298 -15.50 20.74 4.84
N ARG A 299 -14.89 19.62 5.25
CA ARG A 299 -13.70 19.05 4.60
C ARG A 299 -14.03 18.06 3.48
N ILE A 300 -15.27 17.55 3.41
CA ILE A 300 -15.69 16.56 2.40
C ILE A 300 -15.45 17.03 0.97
N PRO A 301 -15.77 18.29 0.58
CA PRO A 301 -15.51 18.73 -0.79
C PRO A 301 -14.01 18.76 -1.12
N GLY A 302 -13.17 19.07 -0.13
CA GLY A 302 -11.71 19.05 -0.28
C GLY A 302 -11.17 17.66 -0.60
N PHE A 303 -11.80 16.58 -0.13
CA PHE A 303 -11.44 15.21 -0.51
C PHE A 303 -11.61 14.97 -2.01
N PHE A 304 -12.75 15.36 -2.59
CA PHE A 304 -12.97 15.21 -4.03
C PHE A 304 -12.04 16.11 -4.86
N VAL A 305 -11.79 17.33 -4.39
CA VAL A 305 -10.82 18.21 -5.05
C VAL A 305 -9.41 17.61 -5.02
N ALA A 306 -9.03 16.97 -3.91
CA ALA A 306 -7.76 16.27 -3.80
C ALA A 306 -7.66 15.14 -4.85
N ILE A 307 -8.72 14.35 -5.05
CA ILE A 307 -8.75 13.32 -6.10
C ILE A 307 -8.50 13.91 -7.48
N THR A 308 -9.16 15.01 -7.82
CA THR A 308 -8.93 15.72 -9.09
C THR A 308 -7.49 16.19 -9.23
N ASN A 309 -6.96 16.87 -8.20
CA ASN A 309 -5.61 17.41 -8.23
C ASN A 309 -4.55 16.30 -8.32
N TYR A 310 -4.67 15.23 -7.53
CA TYR A 310 -3.74 14.10 -7.57
C TYR A 310 -3.85 13.31 -8.88
N SER A 311 -5.05 13.15 -9.44
CA SER A 311 -5.23 12.53 -10.76
C SER A 311 -4.56 13.36 -11.86
N ARG A 312 -4.68 14.69 -11.81
CA ARG A 312 -3.94 15.60 -12.69
C ARG A 312 -2.43 15.42 -12.51
N LEU A 313 -1.92 15.45 -11.28
CA LEU A 313 -0.48 15.34 -11.01
C LEU A 313 0.11 13.98 -11.42
N LEU A 314 -0.68 12.90 -11.39
CA LEU A 314 -0.25 11.59 -11.87
C LEU A 314 -0.10 11.52 -13.40
N LEU A 315 -0.86 12.33 -14.15
CA LEU A 315 -0.80 12.35 -15.62
C LEU A 315 0.09 13.46 -16.16
N LEU A 316 0.06 14.62 -15.49
CA LEU A 316 0.69 15.87 -15.90
C LEU A 316 1.30 16.53 -14.65
N PRO A 317 2.48 16.05 -14.17
CA PRO A 317 3.13 16.51 -12.94
C PRO A 317 3.82 17.88 -13.12
N PHE A 318 3.07 18.87 -13.59
CA PHE A 318 3.51 20.26 -13.64
C PHE A 318 3.03 20.99 -12.39
N ASP A 319 3.72 22.09 -12.04
CA ASP A 319 3.26 23.00 -10.99
C ASP A 319 3.29 22.32 -9.60
N LEU A 320 4.37 21.58 -9.33
CA LEU A 320 4.61 20.90 -8.06
C LEU A 320 5.06 21.92 -7.01
N HIS A 321 4.26 22.11 -5.98
CA HIS A 321 4.60 22.92 -4.82
C HIS A 321 4.14 22.23 -3.54
N MET A 322 4.72 22.62 -2.42
CA MET A 322 4.39 22.01 -1.12
C MET A 322 2.99 22.43 -0.62
N GLU A 323 2.55 23.66 -0.91
CA GLU A 323 1.20 24.13 -0.57
C GLU A 323 0.39 24.50 -1.81
N TYR A 324 -0.76 23.85 -2.00
CA TYR A 324 -1.67 24.13 -3.12
C TYR A 324 -2.76 25.18 -2.80
N GLY A 325 -2.49 26.03 -1.80
CA GLY A 325 -3.15 27.32 -1.58
C GLY A 325 -4.67 27.39 -1.77
N LEU A 326 -5.47 26.55 -1.09
CA LEU A 326 -6.93 26.72 -0.92
C LEU A 326 -7.38 25.92 0.31
N LYS A 327 -7.98 26.59 1.31
CA LYS A 327 -8.38 25.95 2.58
C LYS A 327 -9.84 25.49 2.62
N TYR A 328 -10.66 25.89 1.64
CA TYR A 328 -12.09 25.58 1.62
C TYR A 328 -12.61 25.34 0.20
N PHE A 329 -13.47 24.32 0.07
CA PHE A 329 -14.12 23.95 -1.17
C PHE A 329 -15.60 23.71 -0.90
N THR A 330 -16.44 24.07 -1.88
CA THR A 330 -17.87 23.71 -1.90
C THR A 330 -18.09 22.51 -2.79
N LEU A 331 -19.20 21.78 -2.60
CA LEU A 331 -19.60 20.69 -3.51
C LEU A 331 -19.88 21.20 -4.94
N SER A 332 -20.24 22.48 -5.09
CA SER A 332 -20.41 23.12 -6.39
C SER A 332 -19.10 23.45 -7.10
N ASN A 333 -17.95 23.26 -6.45
CA ASN A 333 -16.66 23.51 -7.07
C ASN A 333 -16.46 22.53 -8.25
N PRO A 334 -16.09 23.00 -9.46
CA PRO A 334 -15.88 22.12 -10.61
C PRO A 334 -14.87 20.99 -10.34
N LYS A 335 -13.82 21.25 -9.54
CA LYS A 335 -12.84 20.23 -9.16
C LYS A 335 -13.42 19.19 -8.19
N ALA A 336 -14.39 19.57 -7.35
CA ALA A 336 -15.07 18.63 -6.46
C ALA A 336 -16.00 17.72 -7.28
N LEU A 337 -16.74 18.28 -8.23
CA LEU A 337 -17.61 17.53 -9.13
C LEU A 337 -16.81 16.55 -10.00
N LEU A 338 -15.70 17.01 -10.59
CA LEU A 338 -14.81 16.15 -11.37
C LEU A 338 -14.24 15.01 -10.52
N GLY A 339 -13.86 15.29 -9.28
CA GLY A 339 -13.32 14.28 -8.37
C GLY A 339 -14.34 13.22 -7.98
N ALA A 340 -15.59 13.63 -7.78
CA ALA A 340 -16.69 12.71 -7.57
C ALA A 340 -16.97 11.85 -8.81
N ALA A 341 -16.91 12.43 -10.01
CA ALA A 341 -17.09 11.72 -11.27
C ALA A 341 -15.98 10.69 -11.55
N ILE A 342 -14.74 10.94 -11.10
CA ILE A 342 -13.63 9.97 -11.22
C ILE A 342 -13.86 8.72 -10.34
N LEU A 343 -14.57 8.87 -9.21
CA LEU A 343 -14.85 7.76 -8.29
C LEU A 343 -16.12 6.97 -8.62
N ALA A 344 -17.05 7.57 -9.36
CA ALA A 344 -18.31 6.96 -9.78
C ALA A 344 -18.07 5.98 -10.95
#